data_AF-Q4T0B2-F1
#
_entry.id   AF-Q4T0B2-F1
#
_cell.length_a   1.000
_cell.length_b   1.000
_cell.length_c   1.000
_cell.angle_alpha   90.00
_cell.angle_beta   90.00
_cell.angle_gamma   90.00
#
_symmetry.space_group_name_H-M   'P 1'
#
loop_
_entity.id
_entity.type
_entity.pdbx_description
1 polymer ?
#
loop_
_entity_poly.entity_id
_entity_poly.type
_entity_poly.pdbx_seq_one_letter_code
_entity_poly.pdbx_strand_id
1 'polypeptide(L)'
;QAGTTGYMAPEILKQENYSMSVDWWSVGCSIYEMVAARLPFKDFKEKVQNEEVTRRTLEDECKFEHRNFDGPIKDLISRFLKKRVQNRLGCR
;
A
#
# COMPACT_ATOMS: atom_id res chain seq x y z
N GLN A 1 -8.62 -7.78 15.14
CA GLN A 1 -7.65 -7.73 14.02
C GLN A 1 -6.72 -6.55 14.29
N ALA A 2 -5.40 -6.75 14.25
CA ALA A 2 -4.42 -5.70 14.55
C ALA A 2 -3.76 -5.22 13.24
N GLY A 3 -3.66 -3.91 13.08
CA GLY A 3 -3.06 -3.28 11.90
C GLY A 3 -3.45 -1.81 11.82
N THR A 4 -2.55 -0.94 11.37
CA THR A 4 -2.87 0.46 11.08
C THR A 4 -3.53 0.52 9.71
N THR A 5 -4.75 1.07 9.60
CA THR A 5 -5.61 0.96 8.40
C THR A 5 -4.91 1.25 7.06
N GLY A 6 -4.01 2.23 7.01
CA GLY A 6 -3.31 2.59 5.76
C GLY A 6 -2.12 1.67 5.38
N TYR A 7 -1.77 0.69 6.21
CA TYR A 7 -0.71 -0.29 5.97
C TYR A 7 -1.26 -1.68 5.65
N MET A 8 -2.57 -1.91 5.83
CA MET A 8 -3.15 -3.25 5.63
C MET A 8 -3.15 -3.64 4.15
N ALA A 9 -2.68 -4.84 3.87
CA ALA A 9 -2.68 -5.40 2.52
C ALA A 9 -4.09 -5.75 2.03
N PRO A 10 -4.34 -5.79 0.71
CA PRO A 10 -5.65 -6.10 0.14
C PRO A 10 -6.26 -7.43 0.63
N GLU A 11 -5.44 -8.47 0.77
CA GLU A 11 -5.89 -9.79 1.26
C GLU A 11 -6.35 -9.75 2.73
N ILE A 12 -5.72 -8.91 3.57
CA ILE A 12 -6.15 -8.70 4.97
C ILE A 12 -7.51 -8.03 5.01
N LEU A 13 -7.69 -6.98 4.19
CA LEU A 13 -8.94 -6.21 4.11
C LEU A 13 -10.11 -7.06 3.57
N LYS A 14 -9.81 -8.01 2.69
CA LYS A 14 -10.79 -8.98 2.15
C LYS A 14 -11.02 -10.19 3.06
N GLN A 15 -10.32 -10.27 4.20
CA GLN A 15 -10.38 -11.43 5.10
C GLN A 15 -9.99 -12.75 4.42
N GLU A 16 -9.08 -12.67 3.45
CA GLU A 16 -8.51 -13.83 2.76
C GLU A 16 -7.36 -14.43 3.59
N ASN A 17 -7.00 -15.68 3.31
CA ASN A 17 -5.81 -16.29 3.88
C ASN A 17 -4.57 -15.53 3.40
N TYR A 18 -3.69 -15.19 4.33
CA TYR A 18 -2.48 -14.43 4.06
C TYR A 18 -1.24 -15.15 4.61
N SER A 19 -0.08 -14.77 4.09
CA SER A 19 1.23 -15.27 4.53
C SER A 19 2.17 -14.08 4.74
N MET A 20 3.48 -14.26 4.57
CA MET A 20 4.47 -13.18 4.58
C MET A 20 4.27 -12.13 3.47
N SER A 21 3.32 -12.34 2.53
CA SER A 21 3.00 -11.36 1.49
C SER A 21 2.60 -9.99 2.03
N VAL A 22 1.95 -9.94 3.19
CA VAL A 22 1.42 -8.71 3.81
C VAL A 22 2.54 -7.79 4.30
N ASP A 23 3.67 -8.36 4.66
CA ASP A 23 4.85 -7.61 5.08
C ASP A 23 5.46 -6.87 3.89
N TRP A 24 5.54 -7.53 2.72
CA TRP A 24 6.01 -6.89 1.49
C TRP A 24 5.13 -5.74 1.02
N TRP A 25 3.81 -5.85 1.23
CA TRP A 25 2.91 -4.73 1.00
C TRP A 25 3.23 -3.57 1.95
N SER A 26 3.39 -3.86 3.24
CA SER A 26 3.69 -2.87 4.27
C SER A 26 5.02 -2.16 4.00
N VAL A 27 6.04 -2.88 3.51
CA VAL A 27 7.30 -2.31 3.03
C VAL A 27 7.07 -1.31 1.89
N GLY A 28 6.24 -1.65 0.90
CA GLY A 28 5.86 -0.71 -0.17
C GLY A 28 5.20 0.56 0.36
N CYS A 29 4.30 0.44 1.33
CA CYS A 29 3.67 1.59 1.99
C CYS A 29 4.70 2.44 2.75
N SER A 30 5.63 1.83 3.49
CA SER A 30 6.68 2.54 4.21
C SER A 30 7.64 3.28 3.27
N ILE A 31 8.06 2.65 2.16
CA ILE A 31 8.90 3.32 1.16
C ILE A 31 8.18 4.53 0.56
N TYR A 32 6.90 4.38 0.23
CA TYR A 32 6.08 5.48 -0.24
C TYR A 32 6.01 6.62 0.79
N GLU A 33 5.75 6.29 2.06
CA GLU A 33 5.65 7.27 3.14
C GLU A 33 6.98 8.01 3.38
N MET A 34 8.12 7.32 3.31
CA MET A 34 9.45 7.96 3.41
C MET A 34 9.68 9.00 2.31
N VAL A 35 9.11 8.80 1.11
CA VAL A 35 9.31 9.70 -0.04
C VAL A 35 8.31 10.86 -0.05
N ALA A 36 7.06 10.60 0.32
CA ALA A 36 5.95 11.54 0.19
C ALA A 36 5.44 12.13 1.52
N ALA A 37 5.94 11.64 2.67
CA ALA A 37 5.45 11.98 4.01
C ALA A 37 3.95 11.73 4.22
N ARG A 38 3.35 10.86 3.41
CA ARG A 38 1.95 10.41 3.47
C ARG A 38 1.84 8.97 2.97
N LEU A 39 0.74 8.28 3.26
CA LEU A 39 0.54 6.91 2.77
C LEU A 39 0.01 6.88 1.34
N PRO A 40 0.13 5.73 0.63
CA PRO A 40 -0.34 5.59 -0.74
C PRO A 40 -1.84 5.88 -0.91
N PHE A 41 -2.66 5.49 0.07
CA PHE A 41 -4.14 5.53 0.01
C PHE A 41 -4.79 6.38 1.13
N LYS A 42 -3.98 7.06 1.94
CA LYS A 42 -4.44 7.92 3.03
C LYS A 42 -3.48 9.07 3.27
N ASP A 43 -3.99 10.29 3.30
CA ASP A 43 -3.16 11.47 3.57
C ASP A 43 -2.77 11.60 5.05
N PHE A 44 -1.69 12.32 5.31
CA PHE A 44 -1.24 12.61 6.66
C PHE A 44 -2.33 13.38 7.43
N LYS A 45 -2.74 12.86 8.59
CA LYS A 45 -3.83 13.40 9.42
C LYS A 45 -5.20 13.49 8.71
N GLU A 46 -5.40 12.78 7.60
CA GLU A 46 -6.70 12.72 6.93
C GLU A 46 -7.77 12.10 7.85
N LYS A 47 -8.85 12.85 8.10
CA LYS A 47 -10.04 12.38 8.82
C LYS A 47 -11.00 11.75 7.82
N VAL A 48 -10.72 10.50 7.46
CA VAL A 48 -11.54 9.69 6.55
C VAL A 48 -11.94 8.39 7.26
N GLN A 49 -13.12 7.87 6.93
CA GLN A 49 -13.61 6.61 7.46
C GLN A 49 -12.74 5.44 7.01
N ASN A 50 -12.62 4.41 7.84
CA ASN A 50 -11.78 3.24 7.54
C ASN A 50 -12.27 2.50 6.29
N GLU A 51 -13.57 2.53 6.02
CA GLU A 51 -14.21 1.93 4.85
C GLU A 51 -13.72 2.59 3.55
N GLU A 52 -13.55 3.91 3.53
CA GLU A 52 -13.05 4.61 2.35
C GLU A 52 -11.56 4.35 2.12
N VAL A 53 -10.74 4.31 3.18
CA VAL A 53 -9.33 3.91 3.06
C VAL A 53 -9.23 2.47 2.54
N THR A 54 -10.12 1.59 3.00
CA THR A 54 -10.23 0.21 2.54
C THR A 54 -10.59 0.17 1.06
N ARG A 55 -11.63 0.91 0.63
CA ARG A 55 -12.03 1.02 -0.78
C ARG A 55 -10.87 1.49 -1.65
N ARG A 56 -10.20 2.58 -1.29
CA ARG A 56 -9.02 3.10 -2.02
C ARG A 56 -7.92 2.05 -2.13
N THR A 57 -7.61 1.35 -1.04
CA THR A 57 -6.58 0.30 -1.02
C THR A 57 -6.94 -0.87 -1.96
N LEU A 58 -8.22 -1.22 -2.06
CA LEU A 58 -8.70 -2.32 -2.90
C LEU A 58 -8.88 -1.93 -4.36
N GLU A 59 -9.30 -0.69 -4.65
CA GLU A 59 -9.81 -0.28 -5.97
C GLU A 59 -8.92 0.72 -6.68
N ASP A 60 -8.34 1.68 -5.96
CA ASP A 60 -7.58 2.76 -6.58
C ASP A 60 -6.14 2.34 -6.91
N GLU A 61 -5.55 2.98 -7.92
CA GLU A 61 -4.13 2.84 -8.23
C GLU A 61 -3.30 3.79 -7.37
N CYS A 62 -2.06 3.38 -7.06
CA CYS A 62 -1.14 4.22 -6.29
C CYS A 62 -0.76 5.48 -7.10
N LYS A 63 -0.97 6.66 -6.51
CA LYS A 63 -0.65 7.95 -7.14
C LYS A 63 0.72 8.45 -6.70
N PHE A 64 1.57 8.84 -7.65
CA PHE A 64 2.93 9.33 -7.37
C PHE A 64 3.03 10.84 -7.64
N GLU A 65 2.37 11.64 -6.80
CA GLU A 65 2.23 13.09 -6.99
C GLU A 65 3.40 13.89 -6.42
N HIS A 66 4.13 13.34 -5.43
CA HIS A 66 5.26 14.02 -4.83
C HIS A 66 6.45 14.11 -5.80
N ARG A 67 7.10 15.28 -5.86
CA ARG A 67 8.20 15.56 -6.81
C ARG A 67 9.43 14.64 -6.64
N ASN A 68 9.60 14.05 -5.45
CA ASN A 68 10.74 13.17 -5.16
C ASN A 68 10.56 11.73 -5.70
N PHE A 69 9.41 11.42 -6.31
CA PHE A 69 9.24 10.14 -6.99
C PHE A 69 9.97 10.15 -8.35
N ASP A 70 11.10 9.48 -8.43
CA ASP A 70 11.80 9.20 -9.68
C ASP A 70 11.32 7.87 -10.32
N GLY A 71 11.83 7.56 -11.52
CA GLY A 71 11.45 6.34 -12.24
C GLY A 71 11.70 5.05 -11.43
N PRO A 72 12.92 4.83 -10.91
CA PRO A 72 13.24 3.65 -10.11
C PRO A 72 12.39 3.48 -8.85
N ILE A 73 12.14 4.55 -8.09
CA ILE A 73 11.33 4.50 -6.87
C ILE A 73 9.87 4.17 -7.22
N LYS A 74 9.32 4.77 -8.29
CA LYS A 74 7.96 4.45 -8.77
C LYS A 74 7.84 2.98 -9.14
N ASP A 75 8.80 2.45 -9.91
CA ASP A 75 8.79 1.04 -10.30
C ASP A 75 8.83 0.13 -9.07
N LEU A 76 9.77 0.37 -8.16
CA LEU A 76 9.94 -0.42 -6.93
C LEU A 76 8.66 -0.46 -6.09
N ILE A 77 8.08 0.70 -5.79
CA ILE A 77 6.85 0.79 -5.01
C ILE A 77 5.69 0.10 -5.75
N SER A 78 5.55 0.32 -7.05
CA SER A 78 4.46 -0.28 -7.84
C SER A 78 4.50 -1.80 -7.86
N ARG A 79 5.70 -2.40 -7.72
CA ARG A 79 5.90 -3.86 -7.64
C ARG A 79 5.58 -4.41 -6.25
N PHE A 80 5.85 -3.65 -5.18
CA PHE A 80 5.41 -4.01 -3.82
C PHE A 80 3.90 -3.82 -3.60
N LEU A 81 3.31 -2.79 -4.21
CA LEU A 81 1.89 -2.47 -4.06
C LEU A 81 1.00 -3.18 -5.11
N LYS A 82 1.43 -4.34 -5.62
CA LYS A 82 0.55 -5.18 -6.43
C LYS A 82 -0.53 -5.82 -5.55
N LYS A 83 -1.78 -5.58 -5.94
CA LYS A 83 -2.96 -6.08 -5.23
C LYS A 83 -3.09 -7.60 -5.27
N ARG A 84 -2.67 -8.22 -6.38
CA ARG A 84 -2.58 -9.69 -6.48
C ARG A 84 -1.24 -10.16 -5.92
N VAL A 85 -1.29 -11.02 -4.90
CA VAL A 85 -0.11 -11.56 -4.20
C VAL A 85 0.90 -12.19 -5.17
N GLN A 86 0.45 -12.97 -6.16
CA GLN A 86 1.34 -13.63 -7.13
C GLN A 86 2.20 -12.67 -8.00
N ASN A 87 1.79 -11.40 -8.09
CA ASN A 87 2.48 -10.37 -8.85
C ASN A 87 3.31 -9.44 -7.95
N ARG A 88 3.20 -9.61 -6.62
CA ARG A 88 3.88 -8.78 -5.63
C ARG A 88 5.35 -9.15 -5.54
N LEU A 89 6.22 -8.15 -5.52
CA LEU A 89 7.64 -8.34 -5.30
C LEU A 89 7.89 -9.02 -3.94
N GLY A 90 8.75 -10.03 -3.92
CA GLY A 90 9.04 -10.84 -2.72
C GLY A 90 8.10 -12.04 -2.50
N CYS A 91 7.06 -12.21 -3.33
CA CYS A 91 6.12 -13.34 -3.26
C CYS A 91 6.32 -14.39 -4.38
N ARG A 92 7.53 -14.45 -4.94
CA ARG A 92 7.96 -15.47 -5.93
C ARG A 92 9.05 -16.34 -5.34
#